data_AF-A0A7G5M1A0-F1
#
_entry.id   AF-A0A7G5M1A0-F1
#
_cell.length_a   1.000
_cell.length_b   1.000
_cell.length_c   1.000
_cell.angle_alpha   90.00
_cell.angle_beta   90.00
_cell.angle_gamma   90.00
#
_symmetry.space_group_name_H-M   'P 1'
#
loop_
_entity.id
_entity.type
_entity.pdbx_description
1 polymer ?
#
loop_
_entity_poly.entity_id
_entity_poly.type
_entity_poly.pdbx_seq_one_letter_code
_entity_poly.pdbx_strand_id
1 'polypeptide(L)'
;MRLFYASAAVVGTIVPWVFFGAFFAEEGVDLPLFAQSLFTNGAAGGFAVDVLISLVVFWVWSWRDARELAVGRWWLVLPASCLVGLSLALPLYLFLREPHRAREPRPA
;
A
#
# COMPACT_ATOMS: atom_id res chain seq x y z
N MET A 1 6.03 -10.68 13.20
CA MET A 1 6.46 -9.56 12.33
C MET A 1 5.48 -8.40 12.30
N ARG A 2 4.35 -8.48 13.03
CA ARG A 2 3.32 -7.43 13.15
C ARG A 2 3.82 -6.01 13.35
N LEU A 3 4.76 -5.78 14.28
CA LEU A 3 5.29 -4.43 14.51
C LEU A 3 6.03 -3.89 13.28
N PHE A 4 6.80 -4.74 12.59
CA PHE A 4 7.49 -4.37 11.36
C PHE A 4 6.50 -4.02 10.25
N TYR A 5 5.43 -4.81 10.06
CA TYR A 5 4.40 -4.50 9.07
C TYR A 5 3.60 -3.25 9.42
N ALA A 6 3.32 -3.01 10.71
CA ALA A 6 2.67 -1.79 11.16
C ALA A 6 3.56 -0.56 10.91
N SER A 7 4.85 -0.63 11.25
CA SER A 7 5.78 0.47 10.95
C SER A 7 5.95 0.68 9.45
N ALA A 8 6.03 -0.40 8.66
CA ALA A 8 6.11 -0.31 7.21
C ALA A 8 4.84 0.27 6.59
N ALA A 9 3.65 -0.01 7.13
CA ALA A 9 2.40 0.63 6.71
C ALA A 9 2.40 2.14 7.01
N VAL A 10 2.86 2.53 8.20
CA VAL A 10 2.98 3.95 8.58
C VAL A 10 3.96 4.67 7.65
N VAL A 11 5.17 4.14 7.47
CA VAL A 11 6.19 4.71 6.57
C VAL A 11 5.69 4.74 5.13
N GLY A 12 5.10 3.64 4.66
CA GLY A 12 4.54 3.50 3.32
C GLY A 12 3.33 4.40 3.05
N THR A 13 2.73 5.00 4.09
CA THR A 13 1.71 6.04 3.98
C THR A 13 2.31 7.43 4.00
N ILE A 14 3.15 7.71 5.01
CA ILE A 14 3.69 9.06 5.24
C ILE A 14 4.58 9.47 4.09
N VAL A 15 5.51 8.61 3.65
CA VAL A 15 6.51 8.99 2.65
C VAL A 15 5.84 9.39 1.32
N PRO A 16 4.95 8.60 0.69
CA PRO A 16 4.25 9.04 -0.52
C PRO A 16 3.44 10.32 -0.32
N TRP A 17 2.72 10.45 0.81
CA TRP A 17 1.91 11.63 1.08
C TRP A 17 2.72 12.92 1.25
N VAL A 18 3.96 12.85 1.72
CA VAL A 18 4.85 14.03 1.75
C VAL A 18 5.17 14.50 0.33
N PHE A 19 5.48 13.58 -0.58
CA PHE A 19 5.73 13.93 -1.99
C PHE A 19 4.48 14.43 -2.69
N PHE A 20 3.33 13.77 -2.49
CA PHE A 20 2.05 14.22 -3.07
C PHE A 20 1.61 15.56 -2.50
N GLY A 21 1.79 15.78 -1.20
CA GLY A 21 1.47 17.05 -0.54
C GLY A 21 2.33 18.21 -1.03
N ALA A 22 3.62 17.98 -1.28
CA ALA A 22 4.51 18.98 -1.87
C ALA A 22 4.06 19.36 -3.29
N PHE A 23 3.76 18.36 -4.13
CA PHE A 23 3.23 18.58 -5.47
C PHE A 23 1.89 19.35 -5.44
N PHE A 24 0.92 18.89 -4.64
CA PHE A 24 -0.37 19.59 -4.57
C PHE A 24 -0.27 20.99 -3.94
N ALA A 25 0.78 21.30 -3.18
CA ALA A 25 1.04 22.64 -2.68
C ALA A 25 1.63 23.57 -3.75
N GLU A 26 2.42 23.03 -4.68
CA GLU A 26 3.05 23.79 -5.78
C GLU A 26 2.13 23.93 -6.99
N GLU A 27 1.53 22.83 -7.44
CA GLU A 27 0.71 22.77 -8.66
C GLU A 27 -0.81 22.88 -8.40
N GLY A 28 -1.26 22.75 -7.15
CA GLY A 28 -2.67 22.59 -6.80
C GLY A 28 -3.18 21.16 -7.03
N VAL A 29 -4.43 20.89 -6.65
CA VAL A 29 -5.04 19.55 -6.80
C VAL A 29 -5.47 19.30 -8.25
N ASP A 30 -4.49 19.05 -9.12
CA ASP A 30 -4.68 18.70 -10.54
C ASP A 30 -4.24 17.25 -10.81
N LEU A 31 -5.22 16.35 -10.81
CA LEU A 31 -5.03 14.92 -11.08
C LEU A 31 -4.49 14.63 -12.50
N PRO A 32 -5.00 15.26 -13.58
CA PRO A 32 -4.39 15.17 -14.91
C PRO A 32 -2.92 15.56 -14.94
N LEU A 33 -2.55 16.68 -14.32
CA LEU A 33 -1.16 17.15 -14.30
C LEU A 33 -0.28 16.20 -13.49
N PHE A 34 -0.76 15.69 -12.36
CA PHE A 34 -0.06 14.68 -11.56
C PHE A 34 0.25 13.43 -12.40
N ALA A 35 -0.75 12.93 -13.15
CA ALA A 35 -0.55 11.78 -14.03
C ALA A 35 0.48 12.06 -15.13
N GLN A 36 0.45 13.23 -15.75
CA GLN A 36 1.44 13.61 -16.77
C GLN A 36 2.86 13.70 -16.18
N SER A 37 3.00 14.23 -14.97
CA SER A 37 4.28 14.33 -14.27
C SER A 37 4.90 12.97 -13.95
N LEU A 38 4.09 11.94 -13.67
CA LEU A 38 4.58 10.55 -13.50
C LEU A 38 5.21 9.99 -14.79
N PHE A 39 4.83 10.50 -15.96
CA PHE A 39 5.34 10.07 -17.27
C PHE A 39 6.21 11.15 -17.95
N THR A 40 6.78 12.07 -17.18
CA THR A 40 7.60 13.17 -17.72
C THR A 40 8.84 12.70 -18.49
N ASN A 41 9.39 11.53 -18.14
CA ASN A 41 10.49 10.90 -18.85
C ASN A 41 10.41 9.37 -18.77
N GLY A 42 11.22 8.67 -19.57
CA GLY A 42 11.21 7.22 -19.66
C GLY A 42 11.54 6.49 -18.34
N ALA A 43 12.38 7.08 -17.48
CA ALA A 43 12.71 6.48 -16.19
C ALA A 43 11.54 6.60 -15.20
N ALA A 44 10.96 7.79 -15.07
CA ALA A 44 9.79 8.04 -14.21
C ALA A 44 8.60 7.18 -14.66
N GLY A 45 8.32 7.14 -15.97
CA GLY A 45 7.28 6.29 -16.53
C GLY A 45 7.56 4.80 -16.30
N GLY A 46 8.81 4.36 -16.41
CA GLY A 46 9.23 3.00 -16.10
C GLY A 46 8.92 2.62 -14.65
N PHE A 47 9.25 3.48 -13.68
CA PHE A 47 8.92 3.26 -12.27
C PHE A 47 7.41 3.24 -12.02
N ALA A 48 6.64 4.15 -12.66
CA ALA A 48 5.18 4.16 -12.53
C ALA A 48 4.56 2.86 -13.05
N VAL A 49 5.01 2.37 -14.21
CA VAL A 49 4.53 1.11 -14.80
C VAL A 49 4.93 -0.09 -13.94
N ASP A 50 6.16 -0.13 -13.42
CA ASP A 50 6.62 -1.20 -12.51
C ASP A 50 5.72 -1.32 -11.27
N VAL A 51 5.38 -0.19 -10.65
CA VAL A 51 4.45 -0.15 -9.50
C VAL A 51 3.05 -0.60 -9.90
N LEU A 52 2.53 -0.15 -11.05
CA LEU A 52 1.20 -0.53 -11.54
C LEU A 52 1.09 -2.04 -11.81
N ILE A 53 2.08 -2.63 -12.50
CA ILE A 53 2.14 -4.07 -12.76
C ILE A 53 2.20 -4.83 -11.43
N SER A 54 3.07 -4.40 -10.52
CA SER A 54 3.19 -5.00 -9.18
C SER A 54 1.88 -4.93 -8.38
N LEU A 55 1.13 -3.83 -8.51
CA LEU A 55 -0.17 -3.65 -7.86
C LEU A 55 -1.21 -4.67 -8.36
N VAL A 56 -1.28 -4.88 -9.68
CA VAL A 56 -2.19 -5.86 -10.30
C VAL A 56 -1.85 -7.28 -9.86
N VAL A 57 -0.57 -7.65 -9.93
CA VAL A 57 -0.11 -8.97 -9.47
C VAL A 57 -0.42 -9.16 -7.98
N PHE A 58 -0.17 -8.13 -7.16
CA PHE A 58 -0.44 -8.15 -5.74
C PHE A 58 -1.93 -8.30 -5.41
N TRP A 59 -2.84 -7.64 -6.14
CA TRP A 59 -4.27 -7.82 -5.95
C TRP A 59 -4.70 -9.27 -6.22
N VAL A 60 -4.24 -9.85 -7.32
CA VAL A 60 -4.59 -11.23 -7.68
C VAL A 60 -4.02 -12.22 -6.66
N TRP A 61 -2.75 -12.05 -6.27
CA TRP A 61 -2.10 -12.90 -5.28
C TRP A 61 -2.73 -12.77 -3.90
N SER A 62 -2.87 -11.54 -3.39
CA SER A 62 -3.44 -11.30 -2.05
C SER A 62 -4.89 -11.74 -1.96
N TRP A 63 -5.67 -11.65 -3.04
CA TRP A 63 -7.04 -12.17 -3.07
C TRP A 63 -7.08 -13.69 -2.92
N ARG A 64 -6.20 -14.42 -3.61
CA ARG A 64 -6.11 -15.89 -3.47
C ARG A 64 -5.65 -16.29 -2.07
N ASP A 65 -4.56 -15.70 -1.58
CA ASP A 65 -4.01 -15.98 -0.25
C ASP A 65 -5.02 -15.63 0.86
N ALA A 66 -5.77 -14.53 0.72
CA ALA A 66 -6.79 -14.14 1.69
C ALA A 66 -7.95 -15.14 1.76
N ARG A 67 -8.34 -15.72 0.62
CA ARG A 67 -9.38 -16.76 0.56
C ARG A 67 -8.91 -18.08 1.17
N GLU A 68 -7.66 -18.47 0.91
CA GLU A 68 -7.07 -19.70 1.44
C GLU A 68 -6.85 -19.64 2.97
N LEU A 69 -6.38 -18.49 3.47
CA LEU A 69 -6.08 -18.28 4.89
C LEU A 69 -7.24 -17.65 5.68
N ALA A 70 -8.41 -17.47 5.06
CA ALA A 70 -9.58 -16.81 5.63
C ALA A 70 -9.26 -15.44 6.30
N VAL A 71 -8.40 -14.65 5.65
CA VAL A 71 -7.99 -13.34 6.16
C VAL A 71 -9.18 -12.37 6.13
N GLY A 72 -9.71 -12.06 7.31
CA GLY A 72 -10.77 -11.08 7.45
C GLY A 72 -10.32 -9.68 7.02
N ARG A 73 -11.25 -8.89 6.47
CA ARG A 73 -11.03 -7.48 6.07
C ARG A 73 -10.02 -7.25 4.93
N TRP A 74 -9.76 -8.25 4.09
CA TRP A 74 -8.94 -8.09 2.87
C TRP A 74 -9.38 -6.91 1.99
N TRP A 75 -10.68 -6.58 1.97
CA TRP A 75 -11.21 -5.45 1.22
C TRP A 75 -10.52 -4.11 1.54
N LEU A 76 -9.90 -3.93 2.72
CA LEU A 76 -9.13 -2.74 3.10
C LEU A 76 -7.88 -2.52 2.24
N VAL A 77 -7.39 -3.58 1.58
CA VAL A 77 -6.25 -3.51 0.67
C VAL A 77 -6.59 -2.67 -0.56
N LEU A 78 -7.83 -2.71 -1.05
CA LEU A 78 -8.29 -1.97 -2.24
C LEU A 78 -8.23 -0.43 -2.05
N PRO A 79 -8.88 0.17 -1.03
CA PRO A 79 -8.76 1.61 -0.80
C PRO A 79 -7.33 2.01 -0.44
N ALA A 80 -6.56 1.16 0.25
CA ALA A 80 -5.15 1.43 0.51
C ALA A 80 -4.32 1.53 -0.78
N SER A 81 -4.55 0.64 -1.73
CA SER A 81 -3.89 0.68 -3.05
C SER A 81 -4.33 1.88 -3.90
N CYS A 82 -5.57 2.34 -3.79
CA CYS A 82 -6.07 3.48 -4.57
C CYS A 82 -5.67 4.83 -3.96
N LEU A 83 -5.67 4.96 -2.63
CA LEU A 83 -5.40 6.22 -1.94
C LEU A 83 -3.91 6.50 -1.72
N VAL A 84 -3.09 5.45 -1.65
CA VAL A 84 -1.65 5.59 -1.35
C VAL A 84 -0.81 4.82 -2.36
N GLY A 85 -1.18 3.57 -2.64
CA GLY A 85 -0.44 2.69 -3.55
C GLY A 85 0.05 1.41 -2.89
N LEU A 86 0.94 0.70 -3.58
CA LEU A 86 1.47 -0.59 -3.16
C LEU A 86 2.24 -0.53 -1.82
N SER A 87 2.88 0.61 -1.55
CA SER A 87 3.69 0.86 -0.35
C SER A 87 2.92 0.71 0.96
N LEU A 88 1.62 1.03 0.99
CA LEU A 88 0.73 0.79 2.13
C LEU A 88 -0.01 -0.54 1.99
N ALA A 89 -0.50 -0.84 0.78
CA ALA A 89 -1.37 -2.00 0.55
C ALA A 89 -0.69 -3.32 0.93
N LEU A 90 0.60 -3.48 0.60
CA LEU A 90 1.37 -4.68 0.90
C LEU A 90 1.60 -4.87 2.42
N PRO A 91 2.18 -3.91 3.17
CA PRO A 91 2.33 -4.06 4.62
C PRO A 91 1.00 -4.23 5.35
N LEU A 92 -0.05 -3.52 4.93
CA LEU A 92 -1.38 -3.67 5.51
C LEU A 92 -1.91 -5.09 5.35
N TYR A 93 -1.79 -5.66 4.16
CA TYR A 93 -2.21 -7.04 3.92
C TYR A 93 -1.42 -8.04 4.79
N LEU A 94 -0.10 -7.89 4.85
CA LEU A 94 0.76 -8.76 5.66
C LEU A 94 0.43 -8.65 7.15
N PHE A 95 0.06 -7.46 7.63
CA PHE A 95 -0.41 -7.26 8.99
C PHE A 95 -1.75 -7.95 9.26
N LEU A 96 -2.71 -7.87 8.33
CA LEU A 96 -4.02 -8.52 8.44
C LEU A 96 -3.93 -10.05 8.38
N ARG A 97 -3.00 -10.56 7.55
CA ARG A 97 -2.71 -11.99 7.41
C ARG A 97 -2.13 -12.61 8.68
N GLU A 98 -1.47 -11.82 9.51
CA GLU A 98 -0.78 -12.36 10.67
C GLU A 98 -1.80 -12.75 11.75
N PRO A 99 -1.82 -14.02 12.21
CA PRO A 99 -2.83 -14.47 13.16
C PRO A 99 -2.80 -13.61 14.42
N HIS A 100 -4.00 -13.25 14.90
CA HIS A 100 -4.16 -12.68 16.23
C HIS A 100 -3.72 -13.74 17.23
N ARG A 101 -2.43 -13.80 17.55
CA ARG A 101 -2.01 -14.30 18.86
C ARG A 101 -2.58 -13.30 19.86
N ALA A 102 -3.81 -13.57 20.27
CA ALA A 102 -4.34 -13.06 21.52
C ALA A 102 -3.22 -13.26 22.54
N ARG A 103 -2.92 -12.19 23.28
CA ARG A 103 -1.99 -12.19 24.40
C ARG A 103 -2.21 -13.48 25.17
N GLU A 104 -1.23 -14.38 25.21
CA GLU A 104 -1.25 -15.43 26.21
C GLU A 104 -1.42 -14.71 27.56
N PRO A 105 -2.47 -15.03 28.34
CA PRO A 105 -2.48 -14.65 29.74
C PRO A 105 -1.18 -15.22 30.31
N ARG A 106 -0.33 -14.35 30.82
CA ARG A 106 0.86 -14.74 31.57
C ARG A 106 0.37 -15.74 32.64
N PRO A 107 0.80 -17.01 32.64
CA PRO A 107 0.44 -17.91 33.73
C PRO A 107 0.92 -17.29 35.05
N ALA A 108 0.06 -17.45 36.07
CA ALA A 108 0.03 -16.71 37.33
C ALA A 108 1.37 -16.55 38.06
#